data_AF-A0A506XTE3-F1
#
_entry.id   AF-A0A506XTE3-F1
#
_cell.length_a   1.000
_cell.length_b   1.000
_cell.length_c   1.000
_cell.angle_alpha   90.00
_cell.angle_beta   90.00
_cell.angle_gamma   90.00
#
_symmetry.space_group_name_H-M   'P 1'
#
loop_
_entity.id
_entity.type
_entity.pdbx_description
1 polymer ?
#
loop_
_entity_poly.entity_id
_entity_poly.type
_entity_poly.pdbx_seq_one_letter_code
_entity_poly.pdbx_strand_id
1 'polypeptide(L)'
;MSERPALHIGTDGVARCGWSGDDPEYQRYHDEEWGRPLHGDRALFEKLSLEAFQSGLSWITILRRRPTFRSAFADFDIETVAAFDDHDVQRLLADPGIIRNRAKIDATIANARTLVDLVRDDPGALDRIVWGFAPPPRDPADRPRAFGDLPAITSESTAASKHLRKLGFRFVGPTTFYALMQSAGLVDDHLAGCWRAEAA
;
A
#
# COMPACT_ATOMS: atom_id res chain seq x y z
N MET A 1 7.90 19.16 -18.02
CA MET A 1 8.11 18.30 -16.84
C MET A 1 9.24 17.37 -17.20
N SER A 2 10.42 17.47 -16.56
CA SER A 2 11.53 16.57 -16.86
C SER A 2 11.06 15.15 -16.61
N GLU A 3 11.13 14.30 -17.63
CA GLU A 3 10.79 12.88 -17.52
C GLU A 3 11.70 12.27 -16.46
N ARG A 4 11.13 11.62 -15.43
CA ARG A 4 11.94 10.94 -14.42
C ARG A 4 12.66 9.79 -15.11
N PRO A 5 13.97 9.61 -14.90
CA PRO A 5 14.66 8.48 -15.47
C PRO A 5 14.05 7.18 -14.93
N ALA A 6 14.08 6.11 -15.74
CA ALA A 6 13.57 4.80 -15.31
C ALA A 6 14.32 4.29 -14.07
N LEU A 7 15.64 4.47 -14.04
CA LEU A 7 16.51 4.12 -12.92
C LEU A 7 17.17 5.37 -12.34
N HIS A 8 17.41 5.36 -11.04
CA HIS A 8 18.21 6.35 -10.32
C HIS A 8 19.42 5.65 -9.70
N ILE A 9 20.62 6.11 -10.01
CA ILE A 9 21.85 5.60 -9.40
C ILE A 9 22.17 6.51 -8.21
N GLY A 10 22.05 5.95 -7.00
CA GLY A 10 22.36 6.68 -5.77
C GLY A 10 23.84 7.02 -5.65
N THR A 11 24.17 7.89 -4.69
CA THR A 11 25.57 8.22 -4.34
C THR A 11 26.34 7.01 -3.79
N ASP A 12 25.63 5.97 -3.38
CA ASP A 12 26.13 4.66 -2.99
C ASP A 12 26.44 3.74 -4.19
N GLY A 13 26.19 4.19 -5.42
CA GLY A 13 26.37 3.41 -6.65
C GLY A 13 25.27 2.39 -6.92
N VAL A 14 24.22 2.35 -6.10
CA VAL A 14 23.12 1.38 -6.22
C VAL A 14 22.06 1.91 -7.19
N ALA A 15 21.74 1.12 -8.22
CA ALA A 15 20.68 1.45 -9.18
C ALA A 15 19.31 1.04 -8.63
N ARG A 16 18.43 2.02 -8.39
CA ARG A 16 17.06 1.84 -7.89
C ARG A 16 16.03 2.24 -8.94
N CYS A 17 14.77 1.86 -8.76
CA CYS A 17 13.67 2.44 -9.54
C CYS A 17 13.68 3.96 -9.38
N GLY A 18 13.57 4.70 -10.48
CA GLY A 18 13.78 6.14 -10.53
C GLY A 18 12.80 7.00 -9.73
N TRP A 19 11.68 6.43 -9.26
CA TRP A 19 10.79 7.12 -8.32
C TRP A 19 11.40 7.29 -6.93
N SER A 20 12.42 6.50 -6.57
CA SER A 20 13.09 6.59 -5.27
C SER A 20 13.91 7.87 -5.12
N GLY A 21 14.53 8.34 -6.22
CA GLY A 21 15.35 9.56 -6.23
C GLY A 21 16.44 9.55 -5.15
N ASP A 22 16.78 10.74 -4.64
CA ASP A 22 17.81 10.94 -3.60
C ASP A 22 17.27 11.02 -2.18
N ASP A 23 15.96 10.86 -1.97
CA ASP A 23 15.37 10.95 -0.64
C ASP A 23 15.67 9.68 0.17
N PRO A 24 16.42 9.77 1.30
CA PRO A 24 16.84 8.58 2.04
C PRO A 24 15.69 7.69 2.50
N GLU A 25 14.53 8.29 2.83
CA GLU A 25 13.37 7.50 3.27
C GLU A 25 12.72 6.76 2.11
N TYR A 26 12.72 7.31 0.89
CA TYR A 26 12.29 6.57 -0.29
C TYR A 26 13.26 5.46 -0.67
N GLN A 27 14.57 5.71 -0.60
CA GLN A 27 15.57 4.69 -0.88
C GLN A 27 15.45 3.52 0.12
N ARG A 28 15.35 3.81 1.42
CA ARG A 28 15.09 2.81 2.46
C ARG A 28 13.80 2.03 2.18
N TYR A 29 12.70 2.74 1.93
CA TYR A 29 11.40 2.10 1.63
C TYR A 29 11.47 1.20 0.37
N HIS A 30 12.12 1.66 -0.70
CA HIS A 30 12.34 0.90 -1.92
C HIS A 30 13.13 -0.40 -1.66
N ASP A 31 14.19 -0.29 -0.87
CA ASP A 31 15.17 -1.34 -0.64
C ASP A 31 14.66 -2.43 0.33
N GLU A 32 13.92 -1.99 1.36
CA GLU A 32 13.56 -2.81 2.52
C GLU A 32 12.10 -3.26 2.53
N GLU A 33 11.19 -2.55 1.85
CA GLU A 33 9.75 -2.78 2.00
C GLU A 33 9.02 -2.96 0.67
N TRP A 34 9.24 -2.10 -0.32
CA TRP A 34 8.46 -2.12 -1.56
C TRP A 34 8.78 -3.33 -2.43
N GLY A 35 7.74 -4.03 -2.90
CA GLY A 35 7.86 -5.28 -3.63
C GLY A 35 8.21 -6.50 -2.78
N ARG A 36 8.41 -6.37 -1.46
CA ARG A 36 8.63 -7.53 -0.58
C ARG A 36 7.29 -8.13 -0.14
N PRO A 37 7.14 -9.47 -0.14
CA PRO A 37 5.93 -10.13 0.34
C PRO A 37 5.57 -9.69 1.76
N LEU A 38 4.43 -9.02 1.90
CA LEU A 38 3.84 -8.63 3.18
C LEU A 38 2.66 -9.53 3.49
N HIS A 39 2.76 -10.29 4.59
CA HIS A 39 1.71 -11.18 5.05
C HIS A 39 1.12 -10.74 6.39
N GLY A 40 -0.11 -11.19 6.65
CA GLY A 40 -0.83 -11.00 7.90
C GLY A 40 -1.86 -9.87 7.84
N ASP A 41 -3.04 -10.13 8.41
CA ASP A 41 -4.21 -9.27 8.30
C ASP A 41 -3.93 -7.83 8.77
N ARG A 42 -3.27 -7.67 9.93
CA ARG A 42 -2.95 -6.36 10.48
C ARG A 42 -1.98 -5.57 9.59
N ALA A 43 -0.93 -6.22 9.10
CA ALA A 43 0.07 -5.57 8.26
C ALA A 43 -0.54 -5.13 6.92
N LEU A 44 -1.38 -5.97 6.32
CA LEU A 44 -2.11 -5.65 5.10
C LEU A 44 -3.20 -4.59 5.33
N PHE A 45 -3.86 -4.59 6.49
CA PHE A 45 -4.83 -3.57 6.87
C PHE A 45 -4.18 -2.18 7.03
N GLU A 46 -3.02 -2.11 7.69
CA GLU A 46 -2.21 -0.88 7.75
C GLU A 46 -1.90 -0.42 6.32
N LYS A 47 -1.30 -1.29 5.50
CA LYS A 47 -0.85 -0.93 4.15
C LYS A 47 -2.00 -0.45 3.27
N LEU A 48 -3.11 -1.19 3.24
CA LEU A 48 -4.32 -0.83 2.49
C LEU A 48 -4.87 0.53 2.92
N SER A 49 -4.88 0.81 4.22
CA SER A 49 -5.34 2.10 4.77
C SER A 49 -4.43 3.24 4.35
N LEU A 50 -3.10 3.05 4.39
CA LEU A 50 -2.13 4.04 3.95
C LEU A 50 -2.25 4.35 2.45
N GLU A 51 -2.46 3.34 1.60
CA GLU A 51 -2.72 3.52 0.16
C GLU A 51 -4.01 4.33 -0.08
N ALA A 52 -5.07 4.11 0.71
CA ALA A 52 -6.27 4.95 0.67
C ALA A 52 -5.96 6.41 1.04
N PHE A 53 -5.11 6.65 2.05
CA PHE A 53 -4.70 7.99 2.44
C PHE A 53 -3.85 8.71 1.38
N GLN A 54 -3.10 7.97 0.55
CA GLN A 54 -2.24 8.54 -0.50
C GLN A 54 -3.01 9.31 -1.58
N SER A 55 -4.26 8.96 -1.90
CA SER A 55 -4.99 9.59 -3.03
C SER A 55 -4.92 11.13 -3.01
N GLY A 56 -4.28 11.70 -4.03
CA GLY A 56 -4.06 13.15 -4.20
C GLY A 56 -2.74 13.70 -3.62
N LEU A 57 -1.86 12.83 -3.10
CA LEU A 57 -0.60 13.18 -2.45
C LEU A 57 0.56 12.35 -3.00
N SER A 58 1.80 12.76 -2.70
CA SER A 58 2.97 11.91 -2.93
C SER A 58 3.07 10.82 -1.86
N TRP A 59 3.56 9.64 -2.22
CA TRP A 59 3.73 8.54 -1.25
C TRP A 59 4.71 8.89 -0.12
N ILE A 60 5.76 9.68 -0.39
CA ILE A 60 6.69 10.18 0.65
C ILE A 60 5.97 10.97 1.75
N THR A 61 4.86 11.64 1.42
CA THR A 61 4.03 12.33 2.43
C THR A 61 3.41 11.33 3.40
N ILE A 62 2.98 10.16 2.91
CA ILE A 62 2.43 9.09 3.73
C ILE A 62 3.54 8.39 4.53
N LEU A 63 4.68 8.10 3.90
CA LEU A 63 5.84 7.47 4.57
C LEU A 63 6.29 8.26 5.80
N ARG A 64 6.55 9.56 5.63
CA ARG A 64 7.01 10.43 6.72
C ARG A 64 5.99 10.56 7.86
N ARG A 65 4.70 10.38 7.56
CA ARG A 65 3.61 10.44 8.55
C ARG A 65 3.24 9.07 9.09
N ARG A 66 3.80 7.98 8.58
CA ARG A 66 3.46 6.61 8.96
C ARG A 66 3.58 6.36 10.47
N PRO A 67 4.64 6.82 11.17
CA PRO A 67 4.71 6.67 12.63
C PRO A 67 3.53 7.37 13.34
N THR A 68 3.11 8.53 12.86
CA THR A 68 1.96 9.24 13.43
C THR A 68 0.64 8.57 13.07
N PHE A 69 0.48 8.04 11.86
CA PHE A 69 -0.68 7.21 11.50
C PHE A 69 -0.81 6.01 12.42
N ARG A 70 0.30 5.30 12.68
CA ARG A 70 0.34 4.19 13.62
C ARG A 70 -0.10 4.63 15.01
N SER A 71 0.49 5.68 15.58
CA SER A 71 0.03 6.20 16.89
C SER A 71 -1.44 6.62 16.89
N ALA A 72 -1.92 7.27 15.83
CA ALA A 72 -3.27 7.80 15.73
C ALA A 72 -4.34 6.70 15.63
N PHE A 73 -4.02 5.63 14.91
CA PHE A 73 -4.87 4.46 14.66
C PHE A 73 -4.45 3.23 15.48
N ALA A 74 -3.88 3.43 16.68
CA ALA A 74 -3.53 2.35 17.61
C ALA A 74 -2.73 1.20 16.96
N ASP A 75 -1.67 1.57 16.22
CA ASP A 75 -0.81 0.70 15.43
C ASP A 75 -1.59 -0.20 14.44
N PHE A 76 -2.73 0.30 13.96
CA PHE A 76 -3.69 -0.41 13.12
C PHE A 76 -4.18 -1.74 13.71
N ASP A 77 -4.25 -1.83 15.05
CA ASP A 77 -4.94 -2.94 15.70
C ASP A 77 -6.41 -2.98 15.27
N ILE A 78 -6.81 -4.08 14.64
CA ILE A 78 -8.08 -4.17 13.91
C ILE A 78 -9.27 -3.99 14.85
N GLU A 79 -9.25 -4.65 16.02
CA GLU A 79 -10.32 -4.55 17.01
C GLU A 79 -10.38 -3.15 17.62
N THR A 80 -9.23 -2.58 17.98
CA THR A 80 -9.16 -1.24 18.56
C THR A 80 -9.68 -0.17 17.59
N VAL A 81 -9.26 -0.21 16.32
CA VAL A 81 -9.72 0.76 15.30
C VAL A 81 -11.19 0.56 14.99
N ALA A 82 -11.70 -0.68 14.98
CA ALA A 82 -13.12 -0.94 14.77
C ALA A 82 -14.01 -0.35 15.88
N ALA A 83 -13.48 -0.30 17.11
CA ALA A 83 -14.14 0.26 18.28
C ALA A 83 -14.14 1.79 18.33
N PHE A 84 -13.37 2.48 17.47
CA PHE A 84 -13.35 3.94 17.43
C PHE A 84 -14.75 4.53 17.22
N ASP A 85 -15.04 5.58 17.97
CA ASP A 85 -16.32 6.29 17.97
C ASP A 85 -16.21 7.72 17.40
N ASP A 86 -17.28 8.50 17.50
CA ASP A 86 -17.29 9.88 17.00
C ASP A 86 -16.25 10.78 17.68
N HIS A 87 -15.91 10.53 18.95
CA HIS A 87 -14.87 11.26 19.66
C HIS A 87 -13.49 10.96 19.07
N ASP A 88 -13.20 9.70 18.77
CA ASP A 88 -11.97 9.33 18.06
C ASP A 88 -11.89 9.96 16.68
N VAL A 89 -13.00 10.02 15.94
CA VAL A 89 -13.01 10.68 14.63
C VAL A 89 -12.74 12.18 14.76
N GLN A 90 -13.24 12.88 15.80
CA GLN A 90 -12.87 14.29 16.04
C GLN A 90 -11.40 14.44 16.43
N ARG A 91 -10.88 13.56 17.31
CA ARG A 91 -9.47 13.53 17.69
C ARG A 91 -8.56 13.37 16.46
N LEU A 92 -8.88 12.43 15.57
CA LEU A 92 -8.14 12.20 14.32
C LEU A 92 -8.22 13.40 13.36
N LEU A 93 -9.36 14.07 13.26
CA LEU A 93 -9.47 15.30 12.47
C LEU A 93 -8.69 16.48 13.05
N ALA A 94 -8.44 16.49 14.36
CA ALA A 94 -7.64 17.54 15.00
C ALA A 94 -6.13 17.29 14.86
N ASP A 95 -5.70 16.06 14.61
CA ASP A 95 -4.29 15.67 14.58
C ASP A 95 -3.58 16.18 13.30
N PRO A 96 -2.65 17.14 13.40
CA PRO A 96 -1.91 17.65 12.24
C PRO A 96 -0.85 16.67 11.71
N GLY A 97 -0.57 15.60 12.44
CA GLY A 97 0.38 14.55 12.09
C GLY A 97 -0.13 13.59 11.01
N ILE A 98 -1.45 13.46 10.84
CA ILE A 98 -2.05 12.64 9.78
C ILE A 98 -2.69 13.50 8.68
N ILE A 99 -3.21 12.83 7.64
CA ILE A 99 -4.02 13.47 6.61
C ILE A 99 -5.45 13.63 7.14
N ARG A 100 -5.81 14.85 7.53
CA ARG A 100 -7.11 15.23 8.12
C ARG A 100 -8.24 15.20 7.09
N ASN A 101 -8.63 14.02 6.66
CA ASN A 101 -9.72 13.79 5.71
C ASN A 101 -10.76 12.88 6.35
N ARG A 102 -11.94 13.44 6.65
CA ARG A 102 -13.04 12.73 7.33
C ARG A 102 -13.42 11.45 6.59
N ALA A 103 -13.63 11.51 5.27
CA ALA A 103 -14.07 10.36 4.49
C ALA A 103 -13.07 9.18 4.54
N LYS A 104 -11.76 9.46 4.54
CA LYS A 104 -10.71 8.44 4.63
C LYS A 104 -10.56 7.88 6.05
N ILE A 105 -10.74 8.72 7.09
CA ILE A 105 -10.80 8.28 8.49
C ILE A 105 -11.99 7.34 8.70
N ASP A 106 -13.20 7.78 8.32
CA ASP A 106 -14.42 6.99 8.44
C ASP A 106 -14.32 5.67 7.65
N ALA A 107 -13.69 5.71 6.48
CA ALA A 107 -13.42 4.51 5.70
C ALA A 107 -12.48 3.54 6.41
N THR A 108 -11.41 4.03 7.05
CA THR A 108 -10.46 3.18 7.79
C THR A 108 -11.15 2.48 8.95
N ILE A 109 -11.98 3.20 9.71
CA ILE A 109 -12.78 2.64 10.81
C ILE A 109 -13.84 1.65 10.29
N ALA A 110 -14.55 1.98 9.22
CA ALA A 110 -15.53 1.08 8.61
C ALA A 110 -14.87 -0.20 8.08
N ASN A 111 -13.69 -0.11 7.46
CA ASN A 111 -12.91 -1.24 6.99
C ASN A 111 -12.46 -2.12 8.16
N ALA A 112 -12.02 -1.52 9.28
CA ALA A 112 -11.68 -2.26 10.48
C ALA A 112 -12.89 -3.04 11.03
N ARG A 113 -14.08 -2.43 11.09
CA ARG A 113 -15.31 -3.10 11.53
C ARG A 113 -15.66 -4.30 10.63
N THR A 114 -15.63 -4.12 9.32
CA THR A 114 -15.80 -5.23 8.37
C THR A 114 -14.76 -6.33 8.59
N LEU A 115 -13.51 -5.94 8.87
CA LEU A 115 -12.42 -6.87 9.04
C LEU A 115 -12.49 -7.63 10.37
N VAL A 116 -12.92 -7.02 11.48
CA VAL A 116 -13.13 -7.69 12.78
C VAL A 116 -14.04 -8.89 12.62
N ASP A 117 -15.19 -8.71 11.95
CA ASP A 117 -16.15 -9.80 11.76
C ASP A 117 -15.54 -10.93 10.92
N LEU A 118 -14.77 -10.56 9.89
CA LEU A 118 -14.12 -11.52 9.01
C LEU A 118 -13.03 -12.35 9.70
N VAL A 119 -12.14 -11.70 10.47
CA VAL A 119 -11.00 -12.38 11.11
C VAL A 119 -11.36 -13.09 12.40
N ARG A 120 -12.49 -12.73 13.04
CA ARG A 120 -13.00 -13.42 14.23
C ARG A 120 -13.26 -14.90 13.96
N ASP A 121 -13.89 -15.20 12.83
CA ASP A 121 -14.22 -16.56 12.44
C ASP A 121 -13.09 -17.22 11.63
N ASP A 122 -12.24 -16.42 10.99
CA ASP A 122 -11.23 -16.91 10.06
C ASP A 122 -9.91 -16.09 10.12
N PRO A 123 -9.04 -16.32 11.11
CA PRO A 123 -7.75 -15.66 11.19
C PRO A 123 -6.92 -15.82 9.90
N GLY A 124 -6.34 -14.73 9.40
CA GLY A 124 -5.63 -14.69 8.12
C GLY A 124 -6.53 -14.46 6.90
N ALA A 125 -7.81 -14.10 7.10
CA ALA A 125 -8.75 -13.95 5.99
C ALA A 125 -8.38 -12.80 5.05
N LEU A 126 -7.91 -11.65 5.55
CA LEU A 126 -7.49 -10.56 4.67
C LEU A 126 -6.22 -10.94 3.91
N ASP A 127 -5.28 -11.62 4.56
CA ASP A 127 -4.09 -12.18 3.91
C ASP A 127 -4.48 -13.08 2.74
N ARG A 128 -5.30 -14.11 2.99
CA ARG A 128 -5.75 -15.04 1.95
C ARG A 128 -6.54 -14.36 0.85
N ILE A 129 -7.39 -13.38 1.18
CA ILE A 129 -8.14 -12.62 0.17
C ILE A 129 -7.18 -11.83 -0.71
N VAL A 130 -6.29 -11.04 -0.11
CA VAL A 130 -5.36 -10.17 -0.85
C VAL A 130 -4.41 -11.01 -1.71
N TRP A 131 -3.72 -11.98 -1.11
CA TRP A 131 -2.79 -12.85 -1.82
C TRP A 131 -3.46 -13.82 -2.79
N GLY A 132 -4.74 -14.13 -2.61
CA GLY A 132 -5.54 -14.87 -3.58
C GLY A 132 -5.73 -14.16 -4.93
N PHE A 133 -5.44 -12.86 -5.00
CA PHE A 133 -5.39 -12.08 -6.24
C PHE A 133 -3.97 -11.85 -6.77
N ALA A 134 -2.93 -12.43 -6.16
CA ALA A 134 -1.59 -12.35 -6.71
C ALA A 134 -1.54 -13.09 -8.07
N PRO A 135 -1.07 -12.45 -9.16
CA PRO A 135 -0.87 -13.13 -10.42
C PRO A 135 0.30 -14.14 -10.32
N PRO A 136 0.44 -15.06 -11.28
CA PRO A 136 1.67 -15.83 -11.39
C PRO A 136 2.90 -14.90 -11.49
N PRO A 137 4.08 -15.34 -11.03
CA PRO A 137 5.31 -14.57 -11.18
C PRO A 137 5.54 -14.15 -12.63
N ARG A 138 5.98 -12.91 -12.81
CA ARG A 138 6.29 -12.35 -14.13
C ARG A 138 7.49 -13.08 -14.73
N ASP A 139 7.43 -13.39 -16.03
CA ASP A 139 8.60 -13.88 -16.76
C ASP A 139 9.71 -12.81 -16.73
N PRO A 140 10.96 -13.16 -16.39
CA PRO A 140 12.08 -12.21 -16.44
C PRO A 140 12.23 -11.48 -17.80
N ALA A 141 11.84 -12.10 -18.90
CA ALA A 141 11.84 -11.49 -20.24
C ALA A 141 10.85 -10.32 -20.38
N ASP A 142 9.75 -10.36 -19.62
CA ASP A 142 8.66 -9.38 -19.64
C ASP A 142 8.82 -8.27 -18.57
N ARG A 143 10.00 -8.18 -17.95
CA ARG A 143 10.27 -7.17 -16.92
C ARG A 143 10.17 -5.75 -17.50
N PRO A 144 9.39 -4.85 -16.89
CA PRO A 144 9.23 -3.47 -17.37
C PRO A 144 10.57 -2.73 -17.37
N ARG A 145 10.82 -1.93 -18.41
CA ARG A 145 12.07 -1.16 -18.59
C ARG A 145 11.87 0.32 -18.29
N ALA A 146 10.64 0.80 -18.36
CA ALA A 146 10.25 2.16 -18.03
C ALA A 146 8.91 2.19 -17.28
N PHE A 147 8.63 3.31 -16.60
CA PHE A 147 7.34 3.49 -15.90
C PHE A 147 6.13 3.45 -16.84
N GLY A 148 6.30 3.79 -18.12
CA GLY A 148 5.25 3.68 -19.12
C GLY A 148 4.83 2.24 -19.45
N ASP A 149 5.66 1.25 -19.10
CA ASP A 149 5.35 -0.18 -19.30
C ASP A 149 4.43 -0.73 -18.18
N LEU A 150 4.31 0.00 -17.07
CA LEU A 150 3.46 -0.38 -15.94
C LEU A 150 2.05 0.18 -16.13
N PRO A 151 1.00 -0.66 -16.06
CA PRO A 151 -0.36 -0.18 -16.20
C PRO A 151 -0.80 0.63 -14.96
N ALA A 152 -1.87 1.40 -15.08
CA ALA A 152 -2.45 2.08 -13.91
C ALA A 152 -3.31 1.15 -13.04
N ILE A 153 -3.84 0.07 -13.63
CA ILE A 153 -4.70 -0.96 -13.03
C ILE A 153 -4.50 -2.28 -13.78
N THR A 154 -4.80 -3.41 -13.15
CA THR A 154 -4.78 -4.75 -13.80
C THR A 154 -6.14 -5.44 -13.70
N SER A 155 -6.29 -6.60 -14.36
CA SER A 155 -7.44 -7.48 -14.20
C SER A 155 -7.61 -7.92 -12.75
N GLU A 156 -6.50 -8.29 -12.11
CA GLU A 156 -6.44 -8.76 -10.72
C GLU A 156 -6.82 -7.63 -9.76
N SER A 157 -6.26 -6.43 -9.94
CA SER A 157 -6.57 -5.30 -9.07
C SER A 157 -8.03 -4.86 -9.20
N THR A 158 -8.61 -4.96 -10.39
CA THR A 158 -10.02 -4.71 -10.64
C THR A 158 -10.91 -5.74 -9.96
N ALA A 159 -10.56 -7.03 -10.08
CA ALA A 159 -11.29 -8.13 -9.45
C ALA A 159 -11.24 -8.05 -7.93
N ALA A 160 -10.05 -7.79 -7.37
CA ALA A 160 -9.84 -7.63 -5.93
C ALA A 160 -10.60 -6.43 -5.35
N SER A 161 -10.52 -5.26 -6.02
CA SER A 161 -11.32 -4.08 -5.67
C SER A 161 -12.82 -4.41 -5.63
N LYS A 162 -13.32 -5.13 -6.64
CA LYS A 162 -14.73 -5.55 -6.68
C LYS A 162 -15.08 -6.50 -5.54
N HIS A 163 -14.19 -7.44 -5.22
CA HIS A 163 -14.38 -8.38 -4.12
C HIS A 163 -14.42 -7.67 -2.77
N LEU A 164 -13.42 -6.85 -2.44
CA LEU A 164 -13.36 -6.10 -1.18
C LEU A 164 -14.55 -5.14 -1.01
N ARG A 165 -14.97 -4.45 -2.09
CA ARG A 165 -16.17 -3.59 -2.04
C ARG A 165 -17.44 -4.37 -1.72
N LYS A 166 -17.58 -5.62 -2.21
CA LYS A 166 -18.72 -6.48 -1.86
C LYS A 166 -18.72 -6.88 -0.38
N LEU A 167 -17.54 -7.01 0.23
CA LEU A 167 -17.40 -7.24 1.66
C LEU A 167 -17.68 -5.98 2.50
N GLY A 168 -17.72 -4.80 1.88
CA GLY A 168 -18.02 -3.53 2.54
C GLY A 168 -16.84 -2.58 2.67
N PHE A 169 -15.66 -2.96 2.16
CA PHE A 169 -14.48 -2.09 2.20
C PHE A 169 -14.67 -0.83 1.34
N ARG A 170 -14.13 0.28 1.84
CA ARG A 170 -14.17 1.62 1.25
C ARG A 170 -12.77 2.09 0.89
N PHE A 171 -12.68 2.97 -0.12
CA PHE A 171 -11.41 3.49 -0.67
C PHE A 171 -10.45 2.42 -1.23
N VAL A 172 -10.98 1.27 -1.63
CA VAL A 172 -10.22 0.16 -2.21
C VAL A 172 -10.41 0.09 -3.74
N GLY A 173 -10.25 1.21 -4.45
CA GLY A 173 -10.39 1.23 -5.92
C GLY A 173 -9.28 0.44 -6.64
N PRO A 174 -9.45 0.09 -7.93
CA PRO A 174 -8.47 -0.75 -8.64
C PRO A 174 -7.05 -0.17 -8.69
N THR A 175 -6.92 1.17 -8.77
CA THR A 175 -5.61 1.85 -8.70
C THR A 175 -4.99 1.73 -7.31
N THR A 176 -5.78 1.97 -6.25
CA THR A 176 -5.32 1.79 -4.87
C THR A 176 -4.91 0.34 -4.60
N PHE A 177 -5.68 -0.62 -5.13
CA PHE A 177 -5.35 -2.02 -4.96
C PHE A 177 -4.12 -2.42 -5.76
N TYR A 178 -3.91 -1.90 -6.98
CA TYR A 178 -2.67 -2.17 -7.71
C TYR A 178 -1.45 -1.56 -7.02
N ALA A 179 -1.58 -0.36 -6.44
CA ALA A 179 -0.54 0.20 -5.59
C ALA A 179 -0.23 -0.70 -4.38
N LEU A 180 -1.26 -1.26 -3.71
CA LEU A 180 -1.07 -2.27 -2.67
C LEU A 180 -0.35 -3.52 -3.20
N MET A 181 -0.74 -4.04 -4.37
CA MET A 181 -0.12 -5.22 -4.96
C MET A 181 1.39 -5.01 -5.15
N GLN A 182 1.78 -3.84 -5.66
CA GLN A 182 3.18 -3.47 -5.82
C GLN A 182 3.88 -3.29 -4.47
N SER A 183 3.24 -2.57 -3.55
CA SER A 183 3.85 -2.15 -2.31
C SER A 183 3.90 -3.23 -1.23
N ALA A 184 3.12 -4.31 -1.38
CA ALA A 184 3.09 -5.51 -0.54
C ALA A 184 3.68 -6.76 -1.23
N GLY A 185 4.23 -6.62 -2.43
CA GLY A 185 4.97 -7.70 -3.11
C GLY A 185 4.11 -8.80 -3.75
N LEU A 186 2.83 -8.53 -4.01
CA LEU A 186 1.99 -9.44 -4.82
C LEU A 186 2.43 -9.45 -6.28
N VAL A 187 3.05 -8.36 -6.72
CA VAL A 187 3.72 -8.24 -8.01
C VAL A 187 5.12 -7.68 -7.82
N ASP A 188 6.07 -8.20 -8.59
CA ASP A 188 7.40 -7.59 -8.72
C ASP A 188 7.41 -6.67 -9.93
N ASP A 189 7.22 -5.38 -9.66
CA ASP A 189 7.28 -4.31 -10.65
C ASP A 189 8.57 -3.47 -10.52
N HIS A 190 9.63 -4.01 -9.88
CA HIS A 190 10.94 -3.40 -9.98
C HIS A 190 11.40 -3.40 -11.45
N LEU A 191 11.78 -2.23 -11.95
CA LEU A 191 12.20 -2.08 -13.35
C LEU A 191 13.49 -2.85 -13.63
N ALA A 192 13.66 -3.31 -14.87
CA ALA A 192 14.88 -3.94 -15.34
C ALA A 192 16.11 -3.04 -15.05
N GLY A 193 17.12 -3.62 -14.40
CA GLY A 193 18.33 -2.90 -13.96
C GLY A 193 18.23 -2.28 -12.56
N CYS A 194 17.07 -2.32 -11.90
CA CYS A 194 16.97 -2.09 -10.47
C CYS A 194 17.68 -3.21 -9.70
N TRP A 195 18.44 -2.89 -8.65
CA TRP A 195 19.14 -3.90 -7.84
C TRP A 195 18.18 -4.85 -7.08
N ARG A 196 16.93 -4.41 -6.87
CA ARG A 196 15.85 -5.20 -6.27
C ARG A 196 15.08 -6.03 -7.30
N ALA A 197 15.32 -5.85 -8.59
CA ALA A 197 14.80 -6.72 -9.63
C ALA A 197 15.58 -8.04 -9.61
N GLU A 198 15.30 -8.88 -8.61
CA GLU A 198 15.89 -10.22 -8.51
C GLU A 198 15.43 -11.06 -9.72
N ALA A 199 16.32 -11.95 -10.19
CA ALA A 199 15.92 -12.99 -11.11
C ALA A 199 15.07 -13.99 -10.31
N ALA A 200 13.79 -14.11 -10.67
CA ALA A 200 12.88 -15.11 -10.11
C ALA A 200 13.43 -16.54 -10.28
#